data_AF-A0A958HLW5-F1
#
_entry.id   AF-A0A958HLW5-F1
#
_cell.length_a   1.000
_cell.length_b   1.000
_cell.length_c   1.000
_cell.angle_alpha   90.00
_cell.angle_beta   90.00
_cell.angle_gamma   90.00
#
_symmetry.space_group_name_H-M   'P 1'
#
loop_
_entity.id
_entity.type
_entity.pdbx_description
1 polymer ?
#
loop_
_entity_poly.entity_id
_entity_poly.type
_entity_poly.pdbx_seq_one_letter_code
_entity_poly.pdbx_strand_id
1 'polypeptide(L)'
;MNGLSMNSGEALPGGNMSGVWRIGDTVRREAGPWTPQVHRLLVHLRSQGITFVPVPLGMDKDGREVLTYLPGTVGGSWCLCR
;
A
#
# COMPACT_ATOMS: atom_id res chain seq x y z
N MET A 1 15.17 25.55 14.49
CA MET A 1 15.66 24.64 13.44
C MET A 1 15.09 23.27 13.73
N ASN A 2 13.99 22.87 13.10
CA ASN A 2 13.54 21.48 13.13
C ASN A 2 13.08 21.12 11.72
N GLY A 3 13.99 20.47 10.99
CA GLY A 3 13.77 20.00 9.63
C GLY A 3 12.74 18.88 9.62
N LEU A 4 11.53 19.20 9.18
CA LEU A 4 10.56 18.22 8.74
C LEU A 4 11.03 17.72 7.37
N SER A 5 11.69 16.56 7.39
CA SER A 5 12.14 15.83 6.20
C SER A 5 10.97 15.66 5.23
N MET A 6 11.13 16.19 4.02
CA MET A 6 10.22 16.04 2.87
C MET A 6 9.88 14.57 2.63
N ASN A 7 8.65 14.17 2.93
CA ASN A 7 7.95 13.03 2.35
C ASN A 7 6.44 13.25 2.57
N SER A 8 5.88 14.15 1.76
CA SER A 8 4.47 14.54 1.79
C SER A 8 3.59 13.40 1.28
N GLY A 9 3.34 12.38 2.12
CA GLY A 9 2.43 11.29 1.78
C GLY A 9 0.97 11.75 1.85
N GLU A 10 0.17 11.42 0.84
CA GLU A 10 -1.26 11.70 0.83
C GLU A 10 -2.02 10.54 1.50
N ALA A 11 -2.88 10.85 2.48
CA ALA A 11 -3.78 9.86 3.05
C ALA A 11 -4.86 9.51 2.03
N LEU A 12 -4.93 8.25 1.61
CA LEU A 12 -5.98 7.79 0.72
C LEU A 12 -7.25 7.54 1.53
N PRO A 13 -8.42 8.08 1.11
CA PRO A 13 -9.67 7.82 1.81
C PRO A 13 -10.09 6.36 1.59
N GLY A 14 -9.61 5.40 2.38
CA GLY A 14 -9.97 4.00 2.13
C GLY A 14 -9.20 3.02 2.98
N GLY A 15 -9.54 1.74 2.83
CA GLY A 15 -9.01 0.66 3.65
C GLY A 15 -10.02 0.24 4.72
N ASN A 16 -10.47 -1.02 4.65
CA ASN A 16 -11.50 -1.55 5.55
C ASN A 16 -10.98 -1.76 6.99
N MET A 17 -9.65 -1.74 7.19
CA MET A 17 -9.03 -2.09 8.49
C MET A 17 -7.94 -1.13 8.97
N SER A 18 -7.35 -0.29 8.10
CA SER A 18 -6.24 0.58 8.48
C SER A 18 -6.12 1.77 7.53
N GLY A 19 -5.59 2.90 8.02
CA GLY A 19 -5.20 4.02 7.16
C GLY A 19 -4.21 3.59 6.08
N VAL A 20 -4.33 4.19 4.89
CA VAL A 20 -3.43 3.96 3.76
C VAL A 20 -2.81 5.28 3.35
N TRP A 21 -1.48 5.31 3.22
CA TRP A 21 -0.75 6.51 2.81
C TRP A 21 -0.06 6.27 1.47
N ARG A 22 -0.32 7.12 0.48
CA ARG A 22 0.39 7.12 -0.79
C ARG A 22 1.61 8.01 -0.72
N ILE A 23 2.76 7.50 -1.15
CA ILE A 23 4.02 8.22 -1.29
C ILE A 23 4.52 7.96 -2.70
N GLY A 24 4.35 8.93 -3.60
CA GLY A 24 4.64 8.76 -5.03
C GLY A 24 3.85 7.60 -5.64
N ASP A 25 4.56 6.62 -6.21
CA ASP A 25 3.98 5.43 -6.89
C ASP A 25 3.78 4.24 -5.96
N THR A 26 3.78 4.47 -4.66
CA THR A 26 3.80 3.39 -3.67
C THR A 26 2.88 3.73 -2.50
N VAL A 27 2.33 2.72 -1.83
CA VAL A 27 1.43 2.87 -0.68
C VAL A 27 2.02 2.24 0.58
N ARG A 28 1.70 2.80 1.75
CA ARG A 28 2.08 2.34 3.09
C ARG A 28 0.82 1.92 3.80
N ARG A 29 0.85 0.73 4.37
CA ARG A 29 -0.25 0.17 5.15
C ARG A 29 0.30 -0.33 6.47
N GLU A 30 -0.56 -0.35 7.48
CA GLU A 30 -0.19 -0.99 8.74
C GLU A 30 0.17 -2.45 8.49
N ALA A 31 1.32 -2.87 9.00
CA ALA A 31 1.72 -4.26 8.92
C ALA A 31 1.27 -5.02 10.16
N GLY A 32 0.97 -6.29 9.97
CA GLY A 32 0.58 -7.18 11.06
C GLY A 32 1.09 -8.60 10.83
N PRO A 33 0.71 -9.55 11.70
CA PRO A 33 1.10 -10.95 11.58
C PRO A 33 0.72 -11.59 10.24
N TRP A 34 -0.27 -11.03 9.54
CA TRP A 34 -0.75 -11.47 8.23
C TRP A 34 0.10 -10.96 7.04
N THR A 35 0.92 -9.92 7.23
CA THR A 35 1.68 -9.26 6.15
C THR A 35 2.58 -10.24 5.38
N PRO A 36 3.33 -11.17 6.01
CA PRO A 36 4.15 -12.14 5.27
C PRO A 36 3.33 -13.07 4.38
N GLN A 37 2.09 -13.39 4.74
CA GLN A 37 1.20 -14.23 3.94
C GLN A 37 0.61 -13.43 2.77
N VAL A 38 0.22 -12.17 3.01
CA VAL A 38 -0.24 -11.25 1.96
C VAL A 38 0.84 -11.06 0.90
N HIS A 39 2.09 -10.80 1.31
CA HIS A 39 3.22 -10.69 0.38
C HIS A 39 3.40 -11.95 -0.47
N ARG A 40 3.35 -13.13 0.15
CA ARG A 40 3.45 -14.41 -0.58
C ARG A 40 2.32 -14.59 -1.58
N LEU A 41 1.10 -14.23 -1.21
CA LEU A 41 -0.05 -14.29 -2.11
C LEU A 41 0.14 -13.36 -3.31
N LEU A 42 0.54 -12.10 -3.09
CA LEU A 42 0.74 -11.13 -4.17
C LEU A 42 1.84 -11.59 -5.14
N VAL A 43 2.95 -12.12 -4.62
CA VAL A 43 4.01 -12.71 -5.44
C VAL A 43 3.48 -13.89 -6.26
N HIS A 44 2.71 -14.77 -5.63
CA HIS A 44 2.11 -15.91 -6.32
C HIS A 44 1.17 -15.47 -7.45
N LEU A 45 0.24 -14.54 -7.19
CA LEU A 45 -0.69 -14.04 -8.21
C LEU A 45 0.05 -13.43 -9.40
N ARG A 46 1.12 -12.67 -9.16
CA ARG A 46 1.97 -12.13 -10.22
C ARG A 46 2.69 -13.21 -11.00
N SER A 47 3.19 -14.26 -10.34
CA SER A 47 3.81 -15.40 -11.03
C SER A 47 2.84 -16.13 -11.95
N GLN A 48 1.54 -16.07 -11.68
CA GLN A 48 0.47 -16.60 -12.53
C GLN A 48 0.05 -15.64 -13.66
N GLY A 49 0.75 -14.51 -13.84
CA GLY A 49 0.45 -13.53 -14.88
C GLY A 49 -0.64 -12.52 -14.52
N ILE A 50 -1.13 -12.51 -13.27
CA ILE A 50 -2.10 -11.51 -12.81
C ILE A 50 -1.34 -10.20 -12.53
N THR A 51 -1.54 -9.21 -13.38
CA THR A 51 -0.82 -7.93 -13.31
C THR A 51 -1.57 -6.83 -12.56
N PHE A 52 -2.89 -6.95 -12.41
CA PHE A 52 -3.75 -5.99 -11.70
C PHE A 52 -3.74 -6.22 -10.18
N VAL A 53 -2.56 -6.50 -9.63
CA VAL A 53 -2.32 -6.65 -8.18
C VAL A 53 -1.04 -5.90 -7.80
N PRO A 54 -0.98 -5.31 -6.59
CA PRO A 54 0.18 -4.53 -6.18
C PRO A 54 1.42 -5.44 -6.01
N VAL A 55 2.61 -4.88 -6.25
CA VAL A 55 3.88 -5.54 -5.96
C VAL A 55 4.24 -5.27 -4.50
N PRO A 56 4.54 -6.30 -3.69
CA PRO A 56 5.13 -6.09 -2.38
C PRO A 56 6.59 -5.66 -2.50
N LEU A 57 6.92 -4.49 -1.94
CA LEU A 57 8.27 -3.91 -1.93
C LEU A 57 8.99 -4.12 -0.59
N GLY A 58 8.31 -4.69 0.41
CA GLY A 58 8.86 -4.99 1.72
C GLY A 58 8.26 -4.13 2.81
N MET A 59 9.08 -3.75 3.78
CA MET A 59 8.70 -2.96 4.96
C MET A 59 9.47 -1.65 4.97
N ASP A 60 8.85 -0.57 5.46
CA ASP A 60 9.56 0.68 5.69
C ASP A 60 10.26 0.71 7.07
N LYS A 61 11.00 1.80 7.33
CA LYS A 61 11.71 2.02 8.60
C LYS A 61 10.79 2.11 9.84
N ASP A 62 9.51 2.41 9.63
CA ASP A 62 8.51 2.57 10.68
C ASP A 62 7.70 1.26 10.86
N GLY A 63 8.11 0.18 10.20
CA GLY A 63 7.47 -1.13 10.29
C GLY A 63 6.16 -1.24 9.51
N ARG A 64 5.94 -0.41 8.49
CA ARG A 64 4.74 -0.45 7.64
C ARG A 64 4.98 -1.27 6.38
N GLU A 65 3.93 -1.94 5.92
CA GLU A 65 3.92 -2.67 4.65
C GLU A 65 4.04 -1.68 3.49
N VAL A 66 4.95 -1.92 2.55
CA VAL A 66 5.15 -1.10 1.35
C VAL A 66 4.73 -1.88 0.11
N LEU A 67 3.77 -1.33 -0.63
CA LEU A 67 3.26 -1.91 -1.87
C LEU A 67 3.32 -0.88 -3.01
N THR A 68 3.32 -1.31 -4.28
CA THR A 68 3.10 -0.39 -5.41
C THR A 68 1.67 0.13 -5.42
N TYR A 69 1.50 1.38 -5.80
CA TYR A 69 0.19 1.96 -6.05
C TYR A 69 -0.38 1.42 -7.38
N LEU A 70 -1.66 1.05 -7.37
CA LEU A 70 -2.39 0.73 -8.60
C LEU A 70 -3.38 1.86 -8.89
N PRO A 71 -3.27 2.54 -10.05
CA PRO A 71 -4.26 3.53 -10.43
C PRO A 71 -5.58 2.85 -10.73
N GLY A 72 -6.66 3.34 -10.12
CA GLY A 72 -8.00 2.82 -10.36
C GLY A 72 -9.04 3.47 -9.48
N THR A 73 -10.24 3.62 -10.03
CA THR A 73 -11.41 4.10 -9.28
C THR A 73 -12.18 2.90 -8.74
N VAL A 74 -12.45 2.94 -7.45
CA VAL A 74 -13.22 1.93 -6.75
C VAL A 74 -14.67 2.42 -6.63
N GLY A 75 -15.62 1.57 -7.03
CA GLY A 75 -17.04 1.92 -7.04
C GLY A 75 -17.64 1.92 -5.64
N GLY A 76 -17.71 3.10 -5.01
CA GLY A 76 -18.37 3.31 -3.72
C GLY A 76 -17.47 3.95 -2.68
N SER A 77 -18.06 4.70 -1.74
CA SER A 77 -17.39 5.43 -0.64
C SER A 77 -16.52 4.57 0.30
N TRP A 78 -16.50 3.25 0.12
CA TRP A 78 -15.93 2.27 1.05
C TRP A 78 -14.61 1.67 0.59
N CYS A 79 -14.15 2.05 -0.59
CA CYS A 79 -12.78 1.89 -1.04
C CYS A 79 -12.53 3.15 -1.86
N LEU A 80 -11.62 4.02 -1.48
CA LEU A 80 -11.28 5.17 -2.32
C LEU A 80 -9.74 5.20 -2.42
N CYS A 81 -9.25 4.60 -3.50
CA CYS A 81 -7.96 4.97 -4.08
C CYS A 81 -8.22 6.20 -4.94
N ARG A 82 -7.58 7.33 -4.62
CA ARG A 82 -7.38 8.42 -5.58
C ARG A 82 -5.90 8.49 -5.96
#